data_AF-A0A5C5W745-F1
#
_entry.id   AF-A0A5C5W745-F1
#
_cell.length_a   1.000
_cell.length_b   1.000
_cell.length_c   1.000
_cell.angle_alpha   90.00
_cell.angle_beta   90.00
_cell.angle_gamma   90.00
#
_symmetry.space_group_name_H-M   'P 1'
#
loop_
_entity.id
_entity.type
_entity.pdbx_description
1 polymer ?
#
loop_
_entity_poly.entity_id
_entity_poly.type
_entity_poly.pdbx_seq_one_letter_code
_entity_poly.pdbx_strand_id
1 'polypeptide(L)' 'MSRLDLYDNALPEESRVAPSGRPFIGILFDCCGVYGRIYRDPDADRYDGRCPRCLRRLTVRVGHDGVQQRIFRAQ' A
#
# COMPACT_ATOMS: atom_id res chain seq x y z
N MET A 1 -0.23 35.78 36.42
CA MET A 1 0.61 34.64 36.82
C MET A 1 -0.29 33.43 36.98
N SER A 2 0.00 32.38 36.22
CA SER A 2 -0.40 30.96 36.28
C SER A 2 -1.76 30.61 36.91
N ARG A 3 -2.59 29.76 36.30
CA ARG A 3 -2.18 28.42 35.89
C ARG A 3 -3.24 27.82 34.95
N LEU A 4 -2.89 27.73 33.67
CA LEU A 4 -3.48 26.76 32.75
C LEU A 4 -3.00 25.38 33.21
N ASP A 5 -3.90 24.55 33.75
CA ASP A 5 -3.71 23.10 33.81
C ASP A 5 -4.69 22.51 32.79
N LEU A 6 -4.27 22.32 31.54
CA LEU A 6 -3.65 21.09 31.03
C LEU A 6 -4.54 19.86 31.29
N TYR A 7 -5.52 19.68 30.40
CA TYR A 7 -5.85 18.41 29.76
C TYR A 7 -5.48 17.15 30.57
N ASP A 8 -6.23 16.85 31.63
CA ASP A 8 -6.30 15.50 32.17
C ASP A 8 -7.42 14.76 31.43
N ASN A 9 -7.04 14.12 30.33
CA ASN A 9 -7.85 13.05 29.75
C ASN A 9 -6.87 11.95 29.37
N ALA A 10 -6.36 11.28 30.40
CA ALA A 10 -5.72 9.97 30.26
C ALA A 10 -6.80 8.98 29.78
N LEU A 11 -7.07 9.00 28.47
CA LEU A 11 -7.85 7.95 27.82
C LEU A 11 -6.99 6.68 27.82
N PRO A 12 -7.56 5.53 28.20
CA PRO A 12 -6.81 4.28 28.28
C PRO A 12 -6.15 3.94 26.94
N GLU A 13 -4.89 3.50 27.01
CA GLU A 13 -4.06 3.04 25.89
C GLU A 13 -4.56 1.67 25.37
N GLU A 14 -5.83 1.57 25.02
CA GLU A 14 -6.30 0.44 24.23
C GLU A 14 -5.79 0.63 22.80
N SER A 15 -4.73 -0.10 22.49
CA SER A 15 -4.03 -0.20 21.21
C SER A 15 -5.02 -0.17 20.04
N ARG A 16 -5.27 1.03 19.51
CA ARG A 16 -5.95 1.23 18.23
C ARG A 16 -5.01 0.63 17.18
N VAL A 17 -5.26 -0.60 16.76
CA VAL A 17 -4.68 -1.12 15.52
C VAL A 17 -5.28 -0.24 14.42
N ALA A 18 -4.57 0.83 14.08
CA ALA A 18 -4.94 1.68 12.97
C ALA A 18 -5.14 0.76 11.76
N PRO A 19 -6.24 0.91 10.99
CA PRO A 19 -6.46 0.06 9.84
C PRO A 19 -5.24 0.17 8.94
N SER A 20 -4.48 -0.92 8.81
CA SER A 20 -3.32 -0.97 7.94
C SER A 20 -3.81 -0.63 6.54
N GLY A 21 -3.35 0.49 5.98
CA GLY A 21 -3.80 0.97 4.68
C GLY A 21 -3.71 -0.13 3.60
N ARG A 22 -4.50 0.03 2.52
CA ARG A 22 -4.61 -0.97 1.46
C ARG A 22 -3.23 -1.44 0.97
N PRO A 23 -2.95 -2.76 0.95
CA PRO A 23 -1.64 -3.29 0.55
C PRO A 23 -1.25 -2.85 -0.86
N PHE A 24 0.05 -2.61 -1.09
CA PHE A 24 0.58 -2.25 -2.39
C PHE A 24 1.90 -2.95 -2.70
N ILE A 25 2.20 -3.06 -3.99
CA ILE A 25 3.51 -3.42 -4.54
C ILE A 25 4.03 -2.27 -5.40
N GLY A 26 5.35 -2.16 -5.51
CA GLY A 26 6.04 -1.28 -6.44
C GLY A 26 6.35 -2.01 -7.75
N ILE A 27 6.12 -1.35 -8.88
CA ILE A 27 6.43 -1.86 -10.21
C ILE A 27 7.32 -0.85 -10.94
N LEU A 28 8.47 -1.29 -11.43
CA LEU A 28 9.17 -0.61 -12.52
C LEU A 28 8.59 -1.07 -13.85
N PHE A 29 7.99 -0.16 -14.59
CA PHE A 29 7.38 -0.41 -15.89
C PHE A 29 8.41 -0.19 -16.98
N ASP A 30 8.97 -1.27 -17.52
CA ASP A 30 10.03 -1.22 -18.54
C ASP A 30 9.53 -0.58 -19.85
N CYS A 31 8.23 -0.69 -20.14
CA CYS A 31 7.61 -0.04 -21.31
C CYS A 31 7.78 1.49 -21.37
N CYS A 32 7.96 2.17 -20.24
CA CYS A 32 8.16 3.63 -20.18
C CYS A 32 9.28 4.06 -19.24
N GLY A 33 10.01 3.11 -18.64
CA GLY A 33 11.05 3.39 -17.64
C GLY A 33 10.54 4.11 -16.39
N VAL A 34 9.29 3.89 -15.98
CA VAL A 34 8.65 4.62 -14.87
C VAL A 34 8.34 3.69 -13.70
N TYR A 35 8.51 4.18 -12.48
CA TYR A 35 8.13 3.45 -11.27
C TYR A 35 6.73 3.87 -10.79
N GLY A 36 5.92 2.91 -10.35
CA GLY A 36 4.59 3.16 -9.83
C GLY A 36 4.17 2.17 -8.75
N ARG A 37 3.13 2.52 -7.98
CA ARG A 37 2.52 1.62 -6.99
C ARG A 37 1.25 1.00 -7.55
N ILE A 38 1.08 -0.30 -7.31
CA ILE A 38 -0.14 -1.03 -7.64
C ILE A 38 -0.72 -1.57 -6.34
N TYR A 39 -1.98 -1.28 -6.09
CA TYR A 39 -2.67 -1.68 -4.87
C TYR A 39 -3.39 -3.01 -5.08
N ARG A 40 -3.43 -3.84 -4.04
CA ARG A 40 -4.14 -5.14 -4.09
C ARG A 40 -5.61 -4.89 -4.37
N ASP A 41 -6.22 -5.75 -5.15
CA ASP A 41 -7.67 -5.80 -5.31
C ASP A 41 -8.31 -6.18 -3.96
N PRO A 42 -9.38 -5.49 -3.52
CA PRO A 42 -10.04 -5.81 -2.24
C PRO A 42 -10.77 -7.16 -2.29
N ASP A 43 -11.24 -7.59 -3.47
CA ASP A 43 -12.08 -8.76 -3.68
C ASP A 43 -11.30 -9.96 -4.26
N ALA A 44 -10.02 -9.76 -4.62
CA ALA A 44 -9.20 -10.79 -5.25
C ALA A 44 -7.75 -10.84 -4.74
N ASP A 45 -7.16 -12.03 -4.81
CA ASP A 45 -5.74 -12.30 -4.59
C ASP A 45 -4.88 -11.85 -5.78
N ARG A 46 -5.00 -10.57 -6.16
CA ARG A 46 -4.22 -9.99 -7.25
C ARG A 46 -4.01 -8.50 -7.08
N TYR A 47 -3.03 -7.98 -7.80
CA TYR A 47 -2.73 -6.57 -7.96
C TYR A 47 -2.99 -6.20 -9.42
N ASP A 48 -4.02 -5.39 -9.67
CA ASP A 48 -4.34 -4.87 -11.00
C ASP A 48 -3.93 -3.41 -11.13
N GLY A 49 -3.26 -3.09 -12.22
CA GLY A 49 -2.78 -1.74 -12.45
C GLY A 49 -2.43 -1.44 -13.89
N ARG A 50 -1.92 -0.24 -14.11
CA ARG A 50 -1.52 0.24 -15.42
C ARG A 50 -0.26 1.09 -15.32
N CYS A 51 0.51 1.12 -16.40
CA CYS A 51 1.60 2.09 -16.53
C CYS A 51 1.01 3.51 -16.49
N PRO A 52 1.52 4.42 -15.64
CA PRO A 52 0.99 5.78 -15.56
C PRO A 52 1.26 6.63 -16.81
N ARG A 53 2.12 6.16 -17.72
CA ARG A 53 2.50 6.87 -18.95
C ARG A 53 1.75 6.37 -20.19
N CYS A 54 1.77 5.06 -20.46
CA CYS A 54 1.18 4.48 -21.66
C CYS A 54 -0.11 3.68 -21.39
N LEU A 55 -0.55 3.58 -20.14
CA LEU A 55 -1.74 2.85 -19.71
C LEU A 55 -1.72 1.34 -20.01
N ARG A 56 -0.57 0.76 -20.36
CA ARG A 56 -0.39 -0.70 -20.49
C ARG A 56 -0.84 -1.38 -19.20
N ARG A 57 -1.74 -2.37 -19.33
CA ARG A 57 -2.30 -3.11 -18.20
C ARG A 57 -1.31 -4.15 -17.68
N LEU A 58 -1.38 -4.41 -16.39
CA LEU A 58 -0.74 -5.56 -15.76
C LEU A 58 -1.64 -6.13 -14.67
N THR A 59 -1.46 -7.43 -14.43
CA THR A 59 -2.08 -8.16 -13.33
C THR A 59 -1.02 -9.04 -12.70
N VAL A 60 -0.80 -8.89 -11.39
CA VAL A 60 0.10 -9.77 -10.60
C VAL A 60 -0.76 -10.58 -9.66
N ARG A 61 -0.72 -11.91 -9.76
CA ARG A 61 -1.47 -12.79 -8.85
C ARG A 61 -0.67 -13.03 -7.57
N VAL A 62 -1.38 -13.20 -6.45
CA VAL A 62 -0.81 -13.64 -5.19
C VAL A 62 -0.88 -15.17 -5.15
N GLY A 63 0.27 -15.84 -5.15
CA GLY A 63 0.34 -17.29 -4.99
C GLY A 63 0.10 -17.69 -3.53
N HIS A 64 -0.19 -18.98 -3.29
CA HIS A 64 -0.49 -19.52 -1.96
C HIS A 64 0.59 -19.19 -0.91
N ASP A 65 1.86 -19.39 -1.26
CA ASP A 65 2.99 -19.10 -0.37
C ASP A 65 3.40 -17.62 -0.39
N GLY A 66 2.84 -16.85 -1.32
CA GLY A 66 3.21 -15.46 -1.57
C GLY A 66 4.72 -15.27 -1.80
N VAL A 67 5.15 -14.01 -1.77
CA VAL A 67 6.56 -13.65 -1.66
C VAL A 67 6.67 -12.42 -0.77
N GLN A 68 7.77 -12.30 -0.03
CA GLN A 68 8.02 -11.10 0.78
C GLN A 68 8.51 -9.90 -0.05
N GLN A 69 8.84 -10.13 -1.32
CA GLN A 69 9.28 -9.10 -2.25
C GLN A 69 8.14 -8.12 -2.51
N ARG A 70 8.43 -6.82 -2.45
CA ARG A 70 7.45 -5.74 -2.68
C ARG A 70 7.71 -4.94 -3.94
N ILE A 71 8.82 -5.17 -4.63
CA ILE A 71 9.22 -4.43 -5.82
C ILE A 71 9.43 -5.42 -6.97
N PHE A 72 8.77 -5.18 -8.10
CA PHE A 72 8.82 -6.03 -9.28
C PHE A 72 9.08 -5.19 -10.54
N ARG A 73 9.34 -5.88 -11.67
CA ARG A 73 9.45 -5.26 -13.00
C ARG A 73 8.37 -5.80 -13.92
N ALA A 74 7.79 -4.93 -14.74
CA ALA A 74 6.78 -5.27 -15.75
C ALA A 74 7.31 -4.94 -17.15
N GLN A 75 7.46 -5.98 -17.97
CA GLN A 75 7.97 -5.92 -19.35
C GLN A 75 6.81 -5.76 -20.36
#